data_AF-A0A4R1HYJ1-F1
#
_entry.id   AF-A0A4R1HYJ1-F1
#
_cell.length_a   1.000
_cell.length_b   1.000
_cell.length_c   1.000
_cell.angle_alpha   90.00
_cell.angle_beta   90.00
_cell.angle_gamma   90.00
#
_symmetry.space_group_name_H-M   'P 1'
#
loop_
_entity.id
_entity.type
_entity.pdbx_description
1 polymer ?
#
loop_
_entity_poly.entity_id
_entity_poly.type
_entity_poly.pdbx_seq_one_letter_code
_entity_poly.pdbx_strand_id
1 'polypeptide(L)'
;MTVTLRDRHHLHLVLLAGLRDRPASGADLDRELARRSGGRLRIGVRTVYAELHHLARNDLVASDGPGRYRLTDAGLRSLRHRERQWDGYTAAVDGVLATGRPDDSDGRRAEPDLRAGPSARRAARSPR
;
A
#
# COMPACT_ATOMS: atom_id res chain seq x y z
N MET A 1 -2.93 -6.16 -16.92
CA MET A 1 -2.02 -7.20 -16.41
C MET A 1 -2.50 -7.64 -15.04
N THR A 2 -2.87 -8.91 -14.88
CA THR A 2 -3.34 -9.48 -13.61
C THR A 2 -2.19 -10.11 -12.84
N VAL A 3 -2.16 -9.86 -11.53
CA VAL A 3 -1.19 -10.43 -10.61
C VAL A 3 -1.83 -11.65 -9.95
N THR A 4 -1.12 -12.77 -9.98
CA THR A 4 -1.47 -13.97 -9.22
C THR A 4 -0.61 -14.03 -7.97
N LEU A 5 -1.24 -14.19 -6.80
CA LEU A 5 -0.51 -14.40 -5.55
C LEU A 5 -0.24 -15.89 -5.39
N ARG A 6 1.00 -16.31 -5.66
CA ARG A 6 1.45 -17.69 -5.43
C ARG A 6 2.04 -17.88 -4.04
N ASP A 7 2.58 -16.80 -3.47
CA ASP A 7 3.14 -16.83 -2.12
C ASP A 7 2.02 -16.73 -1.07
N ARG A 8 2.10 -17.65 -0.09
CA ARG A 8 1.09 -17.77 0.97
C ARG A 8 1.15 -16.61 1.95
N HIS A 9 2.33 -16.05 2.18
CA HIS A 9 2.50 -14.93 3.10
C HIS A 9 1.78 -13.68 2.58
N HIS A 10 1.96 -13.33 1.29
CA HIS A 10 1.25 -12.25 0.63
C HIS A 10 -0.25 -12.52 0.53
N LEU A 11 -0.65 -13.77 0.29
CA LEU A 11 -2.06 -14.15 0.29
C LEU A 11 -2.71 -13.92 1.67
N HIS A 12 -2.06 -14.32 2.75
CA HIS A 12 -2.56 -14.06 4.11
C HIS A 12 -2.64 -12.57 4.41
N LEU A 13 -1.65 -11.77 4.00
CA LEU A 13 -1.68 -10.32 4.13
C LEU A 13 -2.94 -9.72 3.51
N VAL A 14 -3.25 -10.04 2.24
CA VAL A 14 -4.42 -9.46 1.56
C VAL A 14 -5.74 -9.96 2.11
N LEU A 15 -5.84 -11.23 2.52
CA LEU A 15 -7.06 -11.78 3.10
C LEU A 15 -7.37 -11.13 4.46
N LEU A 16 -6.35 -10.99 5.32
CA LEU A 16 -6.51 -10.31 6.60
C LEU A 16 -6.87 -8.83 6.41
N ALA A 17 -6.22 -8.14 5.45
CA ALA A 17 -6.52 -6.75 5.13
C ALA A 17 -7.95 -6.55 4.61
N GLY A 18 -8.48 -7.51 3.83
CA GLY A 18 -9.86 -7.46 3.35
C GLY A 18 -10.93 -7.66 4.44
N LEU A 19 -10.56 -8.27 5.57
CA LEU A 19 -11.42 -8.44 6.74
C LEU A 19 -11.25 -7.35 7.81
N ARG A 20 -10.39 -6.34 7.56
CA ARG A 20 -10.04 -5.28 8.53
C ARG A 20 -11.24 -4.52 9.07
N ASP A 21 -12.17 -4.17 8.19
CA ASP A 21 -13.25 -3.23 8.52
C ASP A 21 -14.54 -3.95 8.91
N ARG A 22 -14.79 -5.13 8.34
CA ARG A 22 -16.05 -5.87 8.53
C ARG A 22 -15.89 -7.37 8.28
N PRO A 23 -16.73 -8.21 8.92
CA PRO A 23 -16.84 -9.61 8.57
C PRO A 23 -17.30 -9.80 7.12
N ALA A 24 -16.77 -10.80 6.42
CA ALA A 24 -17.10 -11.08 5.03
C ALA A 24 -17.16 -12.58 4.73
N SER A 25 -17.95 -12.96 3.73
CA SER A 25 -17.86 -14.30 3.15
C SER A 25 -16.64 -14.44 2.25
N GLY A 26 -16.21 -15.68 1.96
CA GLY A 26 -15.10 -15.91 1.04
C GLY A 26 -15.37 -15.35 -0.37
N ALA A 27 -16.62 -15.42 -0.83
CA ALA A 27 -17.03 -14.85 -2.12
C ALA A 27 -17.04 -13.31 -2.11
N ASP A 28 -17.49 -12.69 -1.01
CA ASP A 28 -17.43 -11.24 -0.85
C ASP A 28 -16.00 -10.73 -0.79
N LEU A 29 -15.12 -11.49 -0.13
CA LEU A 29 -13.72 -11.15 0.01
C LEU A 29 -12.98 -11.20 -1.33
N ASP A 30 -13.18 -12.25 -2.16
CA ASP A 30 -12.62 -12.31 -3.51
C ASP A 30 -13.06 -11.12 -4.39
N ARG A 31 -14.36 -10.78 -4.35
CA ARG A 31 -14.91 -9.62 -5.07
C ARG A 31 -14.35 -8.30 -4.58
N GLU A 32 -14.25 -8.12 -3.27
CA GLU A 32 -13.76 -6.89 -2.67
C GLU A 32 -12.26 -6.68 -2.96
N LEU A 33 -11.45 -7.73 -2.90
CA LEU A 33 -10.03 -7.67 -3.23
C LEU A 33 -9.80 -7.41 -4.72
N ALA A 34 -10.61 -8.01 -5.59
CA ALA A 34 -10.60 -7.66 -7.01
C ALA A 34 -10.99 -6.19 -7.23
N ARG A 35 -12.01 -5.68 -6.52
CA ARG A 35 -12.43 -4.28 -6.61
C ARG A 35 -11.35 -3.30 -6.13
N ARG A 36 -10.80 -3.50 -4.93
CA ARG A 36 -9.75 -2.65 -4.32
C ARG A 36 -8.48 -2.60 -5.17
N SER A 37 -8.15 -3.69 -5.87
CA SER A 37 -6.97 -3.76 -6.73
C SER A 37 -7.18 -3.23 -8.16
N GLY A 38 -8.36 -2.72 -8.49
CA GLY A 38 -8.70 -2.32 -9.87
C GLY A 38 -8.73 -3.51 -10.83
N GLY A 39 -9.17 -4.68 -10.35
CA GLY A 39 -9.26 -5.93 -11.09
C GLY A 39 -7.91 -6.65 -11.30
N ARG A 40 -6.81 -6.10 -10.78
CA ARG A 40 -5.46 -6.67 -10.94
C ARG A 40 -5.22 -7.90 -10.09
N LEU A 41 -5.86 -8.00 -8.92
CA LEU A 41 -5.74 -9.16 -8.04
C LEU A 41 -6.91 -10.11 -8.24
N ARG A 42 -6.61 -11.38 -8.52
CA ARG A 42 -7.59 -12.48 -8.61
C ARG A 42 -7.04 -13.68 -7.85
N ILE A 43 -7.75 -14.12 -6.82
CA ILE A 43 -7.32 -15.24 -5.96
C ILE A 43 -8.15 -16.49 -6.28
N GLY A 44 -9.45 -16.30 -6.50
CA GLY A 44 -10.39 -17.37 -6.75
C GLY A 44 -11.03 -17.86 -5.46
N VAL A 45 -12.35 -17.95 -5.47
CA VAL A 45 -13.20 -18.24 -4.29
C VAL A 45 -12.78 -19.52 -3.56
N ARG A 46 -12.39 -20.58 -4.29
CA ARG A 46 -11.94 -21.85 -3.68
C ARG A 46 -10.66 -21.66 -2.85
N THR A 47 -9.69 -20.93 -3.40
CA THR A 47 -8.43 -20.60 -2.72
C THR A 47 -8.70 -19.71 -1.51
N VAL A 48 -9.59 -18.73 -1.64
CA VAL A 48 -10.01 -17.88 -0.52
C VAL A 48 -10.58 -18.72 0.62
N TYR A 49 -11.50 -19.64 0.36
CA TYR A 49 -12.04 -20.50 1.42
C TYR A 49 -11.00 -21.43 2.04
N ALA A 50 -10.13 -22.05 1.24
CA ALA A 50 -9.07 -22.90 1.75
C ALA A 50 -8.13 -22.15 2.71
N GLU A 51 -7.76 -20.91 2.37
CA GLU A 51 -6.90 -20.09 3.23
C GLU A 51 -7.64 -19.48 4.41
N LEU A 52 -8.91 -19.12 4.29
CA LEU A 52 -9.71 -18.69 5.45
C LEU A 52 -9.86 -19.83 6.47
N HIS A 53 -10.06 -21.07 6.02
CA HIS A 53 -10.03 -22.23 6.91
C HIS A 53 -8.68 -22.40 7.58
N HIS A 54 -7.57 -22.22 6.86
CA HIS A 54 -6.25 -22.27 7.46
C HIS A 54 -6.04 -21.15 8.50
N LEU A 55 -6.39 -19.90 8.16
CA LEU A 55 -6.28 -18.76 9.08
C LEU A 55 -7.14 -18.98 10.34
N ALA A 56 -8.31 -19.59 10.20
CA ALA A 56 -9.19 -19.90 11.32
C ALA A 56 -8.58 -20.95 12.26
N ARG A 57 -7.94 -21.99 11.70
CA ARG A 57 -7.21 -22.99 12.50
C ARG A 57 -6.02 -22.41 13.27
N ASN A 58 -5.50 -21.25 12.85
CA ASN A 58 -4.42 -20.54 13.49
C ASN A 58 -4.89 -19.34 14.34
N ASP A 59 -6.20 -19.25 14.63
CA ASP A 59 -6.82 -18.18 15.42
C ASP A 59 -6.58 -16.76 14.86
N LEU A 60 -6.32 -16.62 13.57
CA LEU A 60 -6.15 -15.32 12.91
C LEU A 60 -7.48 -14.75 12.39
N VAL A 61 -8.46 -15.62 12.17
CA VAL A 61 -9.85 -15.24 11.85
C VAL A 61 -10.80 -16.15 12.61
N ALA A 62 -12.00 -15.68 12.88
CA ALA A 62 -13.06 -16.46 13.50
C ALA A 62 -14.28 -16.53 12.57
N SER A 63 -15.04 -17.62 12.66
CA SER A 63 -16.33 -17.72 11.99
C SER A 63 -17.34 -16.78 12.67
N ASP A 64 -18.05 -15.99 11.88
CA ASP A 64 -19.10 -15.06 12.29
C ASP A 64 -20.48 -15.49 11.73
N GLY A 65 -20.58 -16.74 11.27
CA GLY A 65 -21.77 -17.33 10.65
C GLY A 65 -21.39 -18.27 9.50
N PRO A 66 -22.38 -18.92 8.85
CA PRO A 66 -22.13 -19.85 7.76
C PRO A 66 -21.29 -19.23 6.64
N GLY A 67 -20.04 -19.67 6.51
CA GLY A 67 -19.10 -19.19 5.49
C GLY A 67 -18.64 -17.74 5.63
N ARG A 68 -18.91 -17.08 6.77
CA ARG A 68 -18.58 -15.68 7.04
C ARG A 68 -17.51 -15.59 8.13
N TYR A 69 -16.49 -14.76 7.92
CA TYR A 69 -15.31 -14.68 8.77
C TYR A 69 -15.07 -13.26 9.23
N ARG A 70 -14.48 -13.10 10.42
CA ARG A 70 -14.02 -11.83 10.99
C ARG A 70 -12.60 -11.94 11.52
N LEU A 71 -11.86 -10.84 11.59
CA LEU A 71 -10.56 -10.83 12.25
C LEU A 71 -10.70 -11.09 13.76
N THR A 72 -9.75 -11.82 14.32
CA THR A 72 -9.51 -11.86 15.76
C THR A 72 -8.50 -10.76 16.15
N ASP A 73 -8.30 -10.54 17.44
CA ASP A 73 -7.24 -9.64 17.91
C ASP A 73 -5.84 -10.13 17.51
N ALA A 74 -5.63 -11.45 17.52
CA ALA A 74 -4.40 -12.07 17.03
C ALA A 74 -4.22 -11.82 15.53
N GLY A 75 -5.29 -12.00 14.75
CA GLY A 75 -5.36 -11.66 13.33
C GLY A 75 -4.98 -10.22 13.05
N LEU A 76 -5.54 -9.27 13.81
CA LEU A 76 -5.26 -7.85 13.64
C LEU A 76 -3.81 -7.48 13.99
N ARG A 77 -3.23 -8.06 15.06
CA ARG A 77 -1.79 -7.90 15.35
C ARG A 77 -0.93 -8.47 14.23
N SER A 78 -1.32 -9.64 13.71
CA SER A 78 -0.63 -10.33 12.63
C SER A 78 -0.70 -9.54 11.31
N LEU A 79 -1.83 -8.89 11.01
CA LEU A 79 -1.99 -7.98 9.88
C LEU A 79 -1.01 -6.80 9.99
N ARG A 80 -1.02 -6.10 11.13
CA ARG A 80 -0.11 -4.96 11.36
C ARG A 80 1.36 -5.33 11.23
N HIS A 81 1.74 -6.54 11.64
CA HIS A 81 3.11 -7.03 11.45
C HIS A 81 3.45 -7.23 9.97
N ARG A 82 2.56 -7.87 9.21
CA ARG A 82 2.76 -8.09 7.77
C ARG A 82 2.75 -6.79 6.96
N GLU A 83 1.92 -5.81 7.34
CA GLU A 83 1.95 -4.47 6.73
C GLU A 83 3.34 -3.84 6.85
N ARG A 84 3.96 -3.87 8.05
CA ARG A 84 5.33 -3.37 8.23
C ARG A 84 6.38 -4.14 7.45
N GLN A 85 6.25 -5.47 7.37
CA GLN A 85 7.16 -6.30 6.57
C GLN A 85 7.02 -5.99 5.08
N TRP A 86 5.80 -5.77 4.60
CA TRP A 86 5.51 -5.40 3.24
C TRP A 86 6.14 -4.04 2.88
N ASP A 87 5.95 -3.03 3.73
CA ASP A 87 6.53 -1.69 3.51
C ASP A 87 8.06 -1.75 3.42
N GLY A 88 8.70 -2.53 4.31
CA GLY A 88 10.15 -2.74 4.28
C GLY A 88 10.61 -3.50 3.03
N TYR A 89 9.86 -4.52 2.62
CA TYR A 89 10.15 -5.29 1.41
C TYR A 89 10.07 -4.43 0.15
N THR A 90 8.99 -3.66 -0.02
CA THR A 90 8.82 -2.80 -1.21
C THR A 90 9.87 -1.71 -1.24
N ALA A 91 10.17 -1.06 -0.10
CA ALA A 91 11.22 -0.04 -0.04
C ALA A 91 12.60 -0.59 -0.44
N ALA A 92 12.95 -1.80 0.02
CA ALA A 92 14.21 -2.44 -0.34
C ALA A 92 14.28 -2.79 -1.84
N VAL A 93 13.22 -3.37 -2.39
CA VAL A 93 13.14 -3.72 -3.82
C VAL A 93 13.18 -2.45 -4.69
N ASP A 94 12.41 -1.43 -4.34
CA ASP A 94 12.38 -0.15 -5.06
C ASP A 94 13.74 0.53 -5.03
N GLY A 95 14.48 0.46 -3.91
CA GLY A 95 15.85 0.97 -3.81
C GLY A 95 16.82 0.26 -4.77
N VAL A 96 16.72 -1.07 -4.88
CA VAL A 96 17.54 -1.85 -5.82
C VAL A 96 17.20 -1.50 -7.27
N LEU A 97 15.90 -1.41 -7.60
CA LEU A 97 15.44 -1.10 -8.95
C LEU A 97 15.74 0.36 -9.36
N ALA A 98 15.66 1.31 -8.43
CA ALA A 98 15.98 2.72 -8.66
C ALA A 98 17.47 2.93 -8.96
N THR A 99 18.35 2.13 -8.35
CA THR A 99 19.81 2.22 -8.55
C THR A 99 20.25 1.91 -9.99
N GLY A 100 19.35 1.38 -10.84
CA GLY A 100 19.59 1.13 -12.27
C GLY A 100 18.94 2.14 -13.23
N ARG A 101 18.18 3.13 -12.74
CA ARG A 101 17.57 4.17 -13.58
C ARG A 101 18.50 5.38 -13.60
N PRO A 102 19.05 5.79 -14.76
CA PRO A 102 19.79 7.04 -14.82
C PRO A 102 18.88 8.15 -14.31
N ASP A 103 19.47 8.98 -13.44
CA ASP A 103 18.79 10.04 -12.75
C ASP A 103 18.32 11.11 -13.76
N ASP A 104 17.06 11.01 -14.22
CA ASP A 104 16.39 12.08 -14.99
C ASP A 104 16.14 13.35 -14.11
N SER A 105 16.70 13.43 -12.89
CA SER A 105 16.63 14.61 -12.02
C SER A 105 17.65 15.70 -12.36
N ASP A 106 18.52 15.53 -13.37
CA ASP A 106 19.44 16.59 -13.82
C ASP A 106 18.72 17.71 -14.64
N GLY A 107 17.39 17.62 -14.78
CA GLY A 107 16.60 18.53 -15.61
C GLY A 107 16.02 19.77 -14.91
N ARG A 108 16.00 19.85 -13.58
CA ARG A 108 15.48 21.04 -12.88
C ARG A 108 16.64 21.82 -12.25
N ARG A 109 17.39 22.47 -13.13
CA ARG A 109 18.30 23.58 -12.84
C ARG A 109 17.69 24.47 -11.75
N ALA A 110 18.41 24.58 -10.63
CA ALA A 110 18.48 25.86 -9.95
C ALA A 110 19.16 26.82 -10.94
N GLU A 111 18.38 27.63 -11.67
CA GLU A 111 18.92 28.87 -12.22
C GLU A 111 19.09 29.84 -11.06
N PRO A 112 20.33 30.30 -10.76
CA PRO A 112 20.51 31.48 -9.94
C PRO A 112 20.20 32.67 -10.83
N ASP A 113 19.14 33.40 -10.53
CA ASP A 113 18.76 34.63 -11.21
C ASP A 113 19.82 35.72 -10.94
N LEU A 114 20.90 35.66 -11.72
CA LEU A 114 21.96 36.66 -11.83
C LEU A 114 21.52 37.72 -12.84
N ARG A 115 20.55 38.57 -12.49
CA ARG A 115 20.30 39.84 -13.20
C ARG A 115 19.45 40.84 -12.41
N ALA A 116 20.09 41.54 -11.47
CA ALA A 116 19.76 42.95 -11.20
C ALA A 116 20.96 43.65 -10.52
N GLY A 117 21.82 44.26 -11.33
CA GLY A 117 22.83 45.21 -10.86
C GLY A 117 22.22 46.58 -10.51
N PRO A 118 22.98 47.46 -9.83
CA PRO A 118 22.47 48.63 -9.10
C PRO A 118 22.44 49.90 -9.97
N SER A 119 21.41 50.75 -9.79
CA SER A 119 21.49 52.23 -9.75
C SER A 119 20.16 52.92 -10.03
N ALA A 120 19.71 53.74 -9.09
CA ALA A 120 19.13 55.09 -9.32
C ALA A 120 18.84 55.75 -7.96
N ARG A 121 19.83 56.42 -7.36
CA ARG A 121 19.85 57.89 -7.23
C ARG A 121 18.45 58.58 -7.26
N ARG A 122 18.12 59.15 -6.10
CA ARG A 122 17.90 60.60 -5.87
C ARG A 122 16.45 61.10 -5.72
N ALA A 123 16.22 61.67 -4.52
CA ALA A 123 15.33 62.79 -4.16
C ALA A 123 13.81 62.49 -4.16
N ALA A 124 12.97 63.08 -3.31
CA ALA A 124 13.06 64.31 -2.54
C ALA A 124 11.97 64.36 -1.44
N ARG A 125 12.19 65.23 -0.44
CA ARG A 125 11.20 65.95 0.41
C ARG A 125 10.43 65.14 1.46
N SER A 126 10.12 65.64 2.65
CA SER A 126 10.59 66.70 3.56
C SER A 126 9.65 66.65 4.78
N PRO A 127 10.03 67.23 5.92
CA PRO A 127 9.46 66.93 7.24
C PRO A 127 8.31 67.86 7.62
N ARG A 128 7.61 67.50 8.71
CA ARG A 128 7.26 68.40 9.82
C ARG A 128 7.08 67.59 11.11
#